data_AF-A0A3A8ZNP4-F1
#
_entry.id   AF-A0A3A8ZNP4-F1
#
_cell.length_a   1.000
_cell.length_b   1.000
_cell.length_c   1.000
_cell.angle_alpha   90.00
_cell.angle_beta   90.00
_cell.angle_gamma   90.00
#
_symmetry.space_group_name_H-M   'P 1'
#
loop_
_entity.id
_entity.type
_entity.pdbx_description
1 polymer ?
#
loop_
_entity_poly.entity_id
_entity_poly.type
_entity_poly.pdbx_seq_one_letter_code
_entity_poly.pdbx_strand_id
1 'polypeptide(L)'
;METVKADIYSDTLPEASEIQRTIKEKVFATTHLDKMQSALAYLKNRYVKKYNIWEKYFLPLVSEPEIWEKSITSFIENRNHVAHNKLLDYAAKVIMLDDTRNFRRYIQEAVTKFDKEIVSEEVEETIQAIIDQREYERESLLEIIESETGVKIRNKSEIVNMFQNTIDDIYSDMVNRLYFNDKYETGEENNLQIVSGDQLLFVINSKGTRKLEIYGIIEVDDSEGASSTLQIKVFGLDKMIANEQIDYVNGAAEYDTEQANYMPVIKDEYNDKNMKAIKKAIENFLTDGSEDEEIQRYNMKRKCEEDWKADVADMLAGK
;
A
#
# COMPACT_ATOMS: atom_id res chain seq x y z
N MET A 1 2.89 10.60 -42.69
CA MET A 1 4.35 10.36 -42.67
C MET A 1 4.58 8.86 -42.76
N GLU A 2 5.49 8.38 -43.61
CA GLU A 2 6.07 7.06 -43.32
C GLU A 2 6.73 7.20 -41.95
N THR A 3 6.24 6.47 -40.95
CA THR A 3 6.83 6.40 -39.62
C THR A 3 8.34 6.26 -39.76
N VAL A 4 9.11 7.02 -38.96
CA VAL A 4 10.57 6.90 -38.90
C VAL A 4 10.86 5.40 -38.81
N LYS A 5 11.52 4.85 -39.85
CA LYS A 5 11.73 3.41 -40.05
C LYS A 5 12.76 2.89 -39.04
N ALA A 6 12.38 2.91 -37.77
CA ALA A 6 13.14 2.44 -36.62
C ALA A 6 12.43 1.22 -36.03
N ASP A 7 12.06 0.29 -36.91
CA ASP A 7 11.48 -0.98 -36.52
C ASP A 7 12.59 -1.93 -36.08
N ILE A 8 12.45 -2.49 -34.88
CA ILE A 8 13.25 -3.61 -34.43
C ILE A 8 12.52 -4.89 -34.82
N TYR A 9 13.24 -5.79 -35.49
CA TYR A 9 12.72 -7.08 -35.94
C TYR A 9 13.13 -8.18 -34.96
N SER A 10 12.41 -9.31 -34.98
CA SER A 10 12.72 -10.47 -34.15
C SER A 10 14.05 -11.11 -34.51
N ASP A 11 14.79 -11.60 -33.50
CA ASP A 11 16.06 -12.31 -33.67
C ASP A 11 15.88 -13.71 -34.30
N THR A 12 14.65 -14.21 -34.30
CA THR A 12 14.29 -15.52 -34.85
C THR A 12 13.66 -15.37 -36.24
N LEU A 13 14.24 -16.08 -37.21
CA LEU A 13 13.69 -16.24 -38.55
C LEU A 13 13.09 -17.65 -38.66
N PRO A 14 11.77 -17.80 -38.87
CA PRO A 14 11.18 -19.12 -39.11
C PRO A 14 11.80 -19.75 -40.36
N GLU A 15 12.15 -21.05 -40.33
CA GLU A 15 12.67 -21.79 -41.50
C GLU A 15 13.97 -21.24 -42.10
N ALA A 16 14.92 -20.83 -41.26
CA ALA A 16 16.20 -20.25 -41.66
C ALA A 16 16.98 -21.04 -42.73
N SER A 17 16.92 -22.38 -42.75
CA SER A 17 17.62 -23.21 -43.74
C SER A 17 17.01 -23.12 -45.15
N GLU A 18 15.69 -23.09 -45.25
CA GLU A 18 14.97 -23.00 -46.52
C GLU A 18 15.03 -21.57 -47.09
N ILE A 19 14.95 -20.56 -46.22
CA ILE A 19 15.14 -19.17 -46.59
C ILE A 19 16.58 -18.91 -47.07
N GLN A 20 17.59 -19.47 -46.41
CA GLN A 20 18.98 -19.38 -46.87
C GLN A 20 19.17 -20.01 -48.26
N ARG A 21 18.53 -21.16 -48.52
CA ARG A 21 18.56 -21.80 -49.86
C ARG A 21 17.97 -20.88 -50.92
N THR A 22 16.78 -20.33 -50.69
CA THR A 22 16.11 -19.43 -51.66
C THR A 22 16.84 -18.11 -51.86
N ILE A 23 17.47 -17.55 -50.82
CA ILE A 23 18.31 -16.34 -50.94
C ILE A 23 19.57 -16.66 -51.74
N LYS A 24 20.25 -17.78 -51.45
CA LYS A 24 21.41 -18.23 -52.23
C LYS A 24 21.02 -18.45 -53.70
N GLU A 25 19.91 -19.12 -53.99
CA GLU A 25 19.41 -19.29 -55.36
C GLU A 25 19.16 -17.94 -56.04
N LYS A 26 18.53 -16.97 -55.36
CA LYS A 26 18.25 -15.63 -55.93
C LYS A 26 19.51 -14.78 -56.12
N VAL A 27 20.52 -14.93 -55.27
CA VAL A 27 21.77 -14.15 -55.28
C VAL A 27 22.80 -14.77 -56.24
N PHE A 28 22.93 -16.10 -56.27
CA PHE A 28 23.89 -16.80 -57.15
C PHE A 28 23.36 -17.00 -58.58
N ALA A 29 22.07 -16.76 -58.85
CA ALA A 29 21.51 -16.90 -60.19
C ALA A 29 21.90 -15.78 -61.17
N THR A 30 22.58 -14.67 -60.81
CA THR A 30 23.20 -13.68 -61.75
C THR A 30 23.80 -12.44 -61.07
N THR A 31 24.60 -11.65 -61.81
CA THR A 31 25.40 -10.48 -61.36
C THR A 31 24.69 -9.10 -61.39
N HIS A 32 23.35 -9.02 -61.49
CA HIS A 32 22.64 -7.73 -61.62
C HIS A 32 22.09 -7.17 -60.28
N LEU A 33 22.30 -5.86 -60.07
CA LEU A 33 21.97 -5.09 -58.84
C LEU A 33 20.47 -5.09 -58.47
N ASP A 34 19.57 -5.09 -59.46
CA ASP A 34 18.12 -4.99 -59.26
C ASP A 34 17.53 -6.23 -58.56
N LYS A 35 18.16 -7.40 -58.71
CA LYS A 35 17.69 -8.63 -58.04
C LYS A 35 18.25 -8.78 -56.62
N MET A 36 19.34 -8.09 -56.26
CA MET A 36 19.78 -7.98 -54.86
C MET A 36 18.79 -7.18 -54.01
N GLN A 37 18.19 -6.13 -54.58
CA GLN A 37 17.08 -5.41 -53.93
C GLN A 37 15.87 -6.31 -53.72
N SER A 38 15.57 -7.20 -54.69
CA SER A 38 14.52 -8.22 -54.55
C SER A 38 14.81 -9.24 -53.45
N ALA A 39 16.07 -9.68 -53.29
CA ALA A 39 16.48 -10.57 -52.20
C ALA A 39 16.41 -9.88 -50.82
N LEU A 40 16.80 -8.60 -50.73
CA LEU A 40 16.63 -7.79 -49.53
C LEU A 40 15.16 -7.56 -49.17
N ALA A 41 14.30 -7.28 -50.16
CA ALA A 41 12.86 -7.15 -49.95
C ALA A 41 12.23 -8.49 -49.49
N TYR A 42 12.70 -9.60 -50.07
CA TYR A 42 12.28 -10.94 -49.66
C TYR A 42 12.67 -11.26 -48.21
N LEU A 43 13.88 -10.89 -47.79
CA LEU A 43 14.34 -10.99 -46.41
C LEU A 43 13.49 -10.12 -45.46
N LYS A 44 13.33 -8.83 -45.79
CA LYS A 44 12.56 -7.89 -44.95
C LYS A 44 11.11 -8.34 -44.71
N ASN A 45 10.46 -8.93 -45.71
CA ASN A 45 9.07 -9.43 -45.58
C ASN A 45 8.93 -10.68 -44.70
N ARG A 46 10.04 -11.36 -44.37
CA ARG A 46 10.05 -12.59 -43.56
C ARG A 46 10.43 -12.33 -42.10
N TYR A 47 11.09 -11.21 -41.82
CA TYR A 47 11.36 -10.77 -40.45
C TYR A 47 10.06 -10.25 -39.82
N VAL A 48 9.75 -10.74 -38.62
CA VAL A 48 8.58 -10.27 -37.87
C VAL A 48 8.97 -8.98 -37.14
N LYS A 49 8.22 -7.90 -37.35
CA LYS A 49 8.39 -6.64 -36.60
C LYS A 49 8.10 -6.92 -35.12
N LYS A 50 9.10 -6.72 -34.25
CA LYS A 50 9.00 -6.91 -32.80
C LYS A 50 8.35 -5.69 -32.14
N TYR A 51 8.86 -4.50 -32.45
CA TYR A 51 8.26 -3.22 -32.06
C TYR A 51 8.93 -2.07 -32.82
N ASN A 52 8.31 -0.88 -32.81
CA ASN A 52 8.91 0.35 -33.30
C ASN A 52 9.50 1.15 -32.14
N ILE A 53 10.74 1.64 -32.27
CA ILE A 53 11.43 2.36 -31.18
C ILE A 53 10.70 3.65 -30.83
N TRP A 54 10.23 4.38 -31.83
CA TRP A 54 9.50 5.64 -31.63
C TRP A 54 8.20 5.40 -30.87
N GLU A 55 7.38 4.46 -31.33
CA GLU A 55 6.11 4.11 -30.69
C GLU A 55 6.31 3.57 -29.27
N LYS A 56 7.37 2.79 -29.04
CA LYS A 56 7.57 2.11 -27.75
C LYS A 56 8.20 2.99 -26.68
N TYR A 57 9.22 3.78 -27.03
CA TYR A 57 10.04 4.48 -26.03
C TYR A 57 9.85 5.99 -26.03
N PHE A 58 9.60 6.61 -27.19
CA PHE A 58 9.56 8.07 -27.30
C PHE A 58 8.15 8.64 -27.29
N LEU A 59 7.19 7.95 -27.92
CA LEU A 59 5.78 8.37 -27.93
C LEU A 59 5.16 8.50 -26.53
N PRO A 60 5.43 7.60 -25.56
CA PRO A 60 4.88 7.74 -24.20
C PRO A 60 5.37 8.99 -23.45
N LEU A 61 6.52 9.55 -23.84
CA LEU A 61 7.09 10.75 -23.25
C LEU A 61 6.44 12.04 -23.78
N VAL A 62 5.66 11.94 -24.87
CA VAL A 62 4.93 13.06 -25.45
C VAL A 62 3.55 13.16 -24.80
N SER A 63 3.27 14.29 -24.14
CA SER A 63 1.99 14.52 -23.44
C SER A 63 0.79 14.55 -24.38
N GLU A 64 0.96 15.07 -25.61
CA GLU A 64 -0.11 15.23 -26.60
C GLU A 64 0.30 14.68 -27.98
N PRO A 65 0.24 13.35 -28.18
CA PRO A 65 0.75 12.70 -29.40
C PRO A 65 0.12 13.19 -30.71
N GLU A 66 -1.19 13.42 -30.73
CA GLU A 66 -1.91 13.86 -31.95
C GLU A 66 -1.54 15.29 -32.36
N ILE A 67 -1.26 16.16 -31.38
CA ILE A 67 -0.87 17.55 -31.60
C ILE A 67 0.60 17.61 -32.00
N TRP A 68 1.43 16.75 -31.41
CA TRP A 68 2.82 16.55 -31.83
C TRP A 68 2.91 16.16 -33.31
N GLU A 69 2.13 15.18 -33.77
CA GLU A 69 2.15 14.73 -35.17
C GLU A 69 1.79 15.86 -36.16
N LYS A 70 0.82 16.70 -35.80
CA LYS A 70 0.49 17.89 -36.60
C LYS A 70 1.64 18.90 -36.58
N SER A 71 2.21 19.14 -35.40
CA SER A 71 3.29 20.11 -35.21
C SER A 71 4.57 19.72 -35.97
N ILE A 72 4.98 18.45 -35.94
CA ILE A 72 6.13 17.96 -36.71
C ILE A 72 5.86 18.01 -38.22
N THR A 73 4.62 17.75 -38.66
CA THR A 73 4.23 17.88 -40.07
C THR A 73 4.36 19.32 -40.55
N SER A 74 3.76 20.26 -39.83
CA SER A 74 3.85 21.69 -40.12
C SER A 74 5.29 22.19 -40.07
N PHE A 75 6.11 21.71 -39.13
CA PHE A 75 7.53 22.05 -39.07
C PHE A 75 8.29 21.59 -40.32
N ILE A 76 8.06 20.37 -40.80
CA ILE A 76 8.71 19.85 -42.02
C ILE A 76 8.24 20.61 -43.26
N GLU A 77 6.95 20.91 -43.37
CA GLU A 77 6.40 21.71 -44.46
C GLU A 77 7.02 23.11 -44.46
N ASN A 78 7.07 23.79 -43.30
CA ASN A 78 7.71 25.08 -43.13
C ASN A 78 9.20 25.04 -43.53
N ARG A 79 9.94 24.01 -43.11
CA ARG A 79 11.34 23.80 -43.52
C ARG A 79 11.47 23.65 -45.03
N ASN A 80 10.58 22.88 -45.66
CA ASN A 80 10.59 22.68 -47.11
C ASN A 80 10.24 23.97 -47.86
N HIS A 81 9.27 24.74 -47.37
CA HIS A 81 8.94 26.05 -47.93
C HIS A 81 10.13 27.01 -47.88
N VAL A 82 10.86 27.07 -46.77
CA VAL A 82 12.08 27.88 -46.65
C VAL A 82 13.18 27.40 -47.60
N ALA A 83 13.36 26.09 -47.75
CA ALA A 83 14.38 25.52 -48.62
C ALA A 83 14.12 25.74 -50.12
N HIS A 84 12.85 25.75 -50.55
CA HIS A 84 12.47 25.85 -51.96
C HIS A 84 12.11 27.28 -52.41
N ASN A 85 11.85 28.21 -51.49
CA ASN A 85 11.51 29.60 -51.81
C ASN A 85 12.66 30.57 -51.51
N LYS A 86 13.07 31.35 -52.52
CA LYS A 86 14.17 32.32 -52.41
C LYS A 86 13.79 33.61 -51.68
N LEU A 87 12.50 33.91 -51.56
CA LEU A 87 11.94 35.06 -50.86
C LEU A 87 10.80 34.58 -49.95
N LEU A 88 10.78 35.07 -48.72
CA LEU A 88 9.74 34.81 -47.73
C LEU A 88 9.08 36.13 -47.35
N ASP A 89 7.76 36.16 -47.34
CA ASP A 89 7.04 37.30 -46.80
C ASP A 89 7.14 37.33 -45.26
N TYR A 90 6.88 38.51 -44.69
CA TYR A 90 6.99 38.70 -43.25
C TYR A 90 5.93 37.90 -42.48
N ALA A 91 4.74 37.71 -43.05
CA ALA A 91 3.63 37.00 -42.40
C ALA A 91 3.95 35.49 -42.25
N ALA A 92 4.41 34.84 -43.32
CA ALA A 92 4.86 33.46 -43.32
C ALA A 92 6.04 33.27 -42.37
N LYS A 93 6.99 34.21 -42.32
CA LYS A 93 8.09 34.18 -41.35
C LYS A 93 7.57 34.14 -39.90
N VAL A 94 6.58 34.96 -39.57
CA VAL A 94 6.01 35.01 -38.20
C VAL A 94 5.33 33.70 -37.85
N ILE A 95 4.50 33.16 -38.76
CA ILE A 95 3.82 31.86 -38.57
C ILE A 95 4.83 30.73 -38.39
N MET A 96 5.82 30.63 -39.29
CA MET A 96 6.84 29.58 -39.22
C MET A 96 7.66 29.63 -37.92
N LEU A 97 7.94 30.83 -37.41
CA LEU A 97 8.64 31.01 -36.14
C LEU A 97 7.78 30.58 -34.95
N ASP A 98 6.48 30.88 -34.97
CA ASP A 98 5.55 30.46 -33.91
C ASP A 98 5.40 28.93 -33.89
N ASP A 99 5.16 28.33 -35.05
CA ASP A 99 5.10 26.87 -35.21
C ASP A 99 6.37 26.18 -34.70
N THR A 100 7.54 26.74 -35.03
CA THR A 100 8.84 26.20 -34.58
C THR A 100 9.01 26.32 -33.06
N ARG A 101 8.57 27.43 -32.47
CA ARG A 101 8.62 27.63 -31.01
C ARG A 101 7.70 26.64 -30.29
N ASN A 102 6.49 26.46 -30.80
CA ASN A 102 5.53 25.50 -30.26
C ASN A 102 6.05 24.07 -30.37
N PHE A 103 6.62 23.68 -31.51
CA PHE A 103 7.25 22.37 -31.67
C PHE A 103 8.43 22.17 -30.70
N ARG A 104 9.28 23.18 -30.54
CA ARG A 104 10.39 23.15 -29.58
C ARG A 104 9.92 23.00 -28.15
N ARG A 105 8.82 23.65 -27.75
CA ARG A 105 8.24 23.51 -26.41
C ARG A 105 7.86 22.05 -26.14
N TYR A 106 7.19 21.39 -27.06
CA TYR A 106 6.84 19.98 -26.88
C TYR A 106 8.06 19.07 -26.73
N ILE A 107 9.16 19.34 -27.46
CA ILE A 107 10.42 18.60 -27.30
C ILE A 107 10.96 18.78 -25.88
N GLN A 108 10.97 20.01 -25.36
CA GLN A 108 11.48 20.31 -24.03
C GLN A 108 10.65 19.64 -22.93
N GLU A 109 9.33 19.60 -23.09
CA GLU A 109 8.43 18.90 -22.17
C GLU A 109 8.71 17.40 -22.17
N ALA A 110 8.87 16.77 -23.34
CA ALA A 110 9.20 15.35 -23.45
C ALA A 110 10.57 15.01 -22.84
N VAL A 111 11.58 15.88 -23.01
CA VAL A 111 12.90 15.72 -22.37
C VAL A 111 12.79 15.84 -20.86
N THR A 112 12.04 16.83 -20.36
CA THR A 112 11.83 16.99 -18.92
C THR A 112 11.11 15.78 -18.32
N LYS A 113 10.19 15.16 -19.07
CA LYS A 113 9.50 13.94 -18.65
C LYS A 113 10.44 12.74 -18.63
N PHE A 114 11.28 12.59 -19.65
CA PHE A 114 12.33 11.57 -19.71
C PHE A 114 13.25 11.63 -18.48
N ASP A 115 13.78 12.81 -18.16
CA ASP A 115 14.70 13.01 -17.05
C ASP A 115 14.06 12.73 -15.67
N LYS A 116 12.72 12.82 -15.58
CA LYS A 116 11.97 12.52 -14.35
C LYS A 116 11.60 11.05 -14.21
N GLU A 117 11.21 10.42 -15.31
CA GLU A 117 10.64 9.07 -15.30
C GLU A 117 11.71 7.98 -15.48
N ILE A 118 12.86 8.30 -16.07
CA ILE A 118 13.92 7.33 -16.35
C ILE A 118 15.10 7.65 -15.46
N VAL A 119 15.09 7.07 -14.26
CA VAL A 119 16.28 6.96 -13.42
C VAL A 119 17.08 5.76 -13.95
N SER A 120 18.39 5.92 -14.12
CA SER A 120 19.24 4.79 -14.51
C SER A 120 19.22 3.73 -13.41
N GLU A 121 19.22 2.45 -13.78
CA GLU A 121 19.33 1.32 -12.85
C GLU A 121 20.50 1.51 -11.88
N GLU A 122 21.66 1.98 -12.37
CA GLU A 122 22.84 2.29 -11.55
C GLU A 122 22.56 3.36 -10.46
N VAL A 123 21.68 4.33 -10.76
CA VAL A 123 21.31 5.40 -9.83
C VAL A 123 20.31 4.89 -8.80
N GLU A 124 19.35 4.05 -9.21
CA GLU A 124 18.43 3.38 -8.28
C GLU A 124 19.19 2.48 -7.29
N GLU A 125 20.12 1.67 -7.79
CA GLU A 125 21.00 0.84 -6.95
C GLU A 125 21.81 1.67 -5.96
N THR A 126 22.36 2.81 -6.40
CA THR A 126 23.12 3.72 -5.53
C THR A 126 22.23 4.32 -4.45
N ILE A 127 21.00 4.73 -4.78
CA ILE A 127 20.04 5.26 -3.82
C ILE A 127 19.68 4.20 -2.79
N GLN A 128 19.42 2.96 -3.23
CA GLN A 128 19.09 1.86 -2.34
C GLN A 128 20.26 1.55 -1.39
N ALA A 129 21.50 1.49 -1.90
CA ALA A 129 22.68 1.27 -1.07
C ALA A 129 22.86 2.36 0.00
N ILE A 130 22.54 3.62 -0.30
CA ILE A 130 22.57 4.72 0.68
C ILE A 130 21.49 4.55 1.75
N ILE A 131 20.29 4.09 1.38
CA ILE A 131 19.19 3.83 2.31
C ILE A 131 19.58 2.69 3.25
N ASP A 132 20.02 1.56 2.69
CA ASP A 132 20.43 0.38 3.45
C ASP A 132 21.56 0.71 4.44
N GLN A 133 22.55 1.50 4.00
CA GLN A 133 23.65 1.94 4.86
C GLN A 133 23.16 2.81 6.03
N ARG A 134 22.24 3.74 5.78
CA ARG A 134 21.66 4.60 6.84
C ARG A 134 20.85 3.81 7.84
N GLU A 135 20.08 2.82 7.38
CA GLU A 135 19.32 1.93 8.26
C GLU A 135 20.25 1.12 9.14
N TYR A 136 21.30 0.53 8.55
CA TYR A 136 22.33 -0.21 9.28
C TYR A 136 23.04 0.65 10.34
N GLU A 137 23.45 1.88 9.99
CA GLU A 137 24.08 2.82 10.92
C GLU A 137 23.16 3.18 12.10
N ARG A 138 21.87 3.40 11.82
CA ARG A 138 20.86 3.71 12.84
C ARG A 138 20.66 2.52 13.79
N GLU A 139 20.52 1.31 13.25
CA GLU A 139 20.35 0.10 14.06
C GLU A 139 21.57 -0.18 14.93
N SER A 140 22.78 -0.07 14.35
CA SER A 140 24.03 -0.23 15.09
C SER A 140 24.15 0.80 16.23
N LEU A 141 23.75 2.05 15.99
CA LEU A 141 23.75 3.08 17.02
C LEU A 141 22.79 2.74 18.17
N LEU A 142 21.57 2.29 17.85
CA LEU A 142 20.58 1.90 18.85
C LEU A 142 21.04 0.69 19.68
N GLU A 143 21.71 -0.28 19.05
CA GLU A 143 22.29 -1.44 19.74
C GLU A 143 23.39 -1.01 20.72
N ILE A 144 24.25 -0.06 20.33
CA ILE A 144 25.27 0.52 21.22
C ILE A 144 24.60 1.21 22.41
N ILE A 145 23.60 2.06 22.15
CA ILE A 145 22.86 2.77 23.20
C ILE A 145 22.23 1.77 24.18
N GLU A 146 21.53 0.74 23.70
CA GLU A 146 20.91 -0.29 24.53
C GLU A 146 21.96 -1.05 25.35
N SER A 147 23.11 -1.38 24.75
CA SER A 147 24.20 -2.10 25.40
C SER A 147 24.88 -1.29 26.50
N GLU A 148 25.07 0.02 26.30
CA GLU A 148 25.77 0.90 27.24
C GLU A 148 24.86 1.41 28.37
N THR A 149 23.60 1.71 28.05
CA THR A 149 22.66 2.33 28.99
C THR A 149 21.64 1.37 29.60
N GLY A 150 21.41 0.23 28.95
CA GLY A 150 20.29 -0.67 29.25
C GLY A 150 18.91 -0.09 28.94
N VAL A 151 18.85 1.00 28.16
CA VAL A 151 17.62 1.69 27.78
C VAL A 151 17.31 1.39 26.32
N LYS A 152 16.04 1.05 26.05
CA LYS A 152 15.59 0.75 24.68
C LYS A 152 14.80 1.91 24.09
N ILE A 153 15.34 2.51 23.03
CA ILE A 153 14.66 3.55 22.23
C ILE A 153 13.94 2.84 21.08
N ARG A 154 12.61 2.93 21.07
CA ARG A 154 11.76 2.29 20.07
C ARG A 154 11.29 3.29 19.04
N ASN A 155 11.19 2.85 17.79
CA ASN A 155 10.57 3.61 16.72
C ASN A 155 9.04 3.52 16.77
N LYS A 156 8.37 4.36 15.98
CA LYS A 156 6.89 4.40 15.92
C LYS A 156 6.24 3.03 15.67
N SER A 157 6.78 2.23 14.76
CA SER A 157 6.22 0.92 14.40
C SER A 157 6.36 -0.10 15.53
N GLU A 158 7.48 -0.08 16.25
CA GLU A 158 7.72 -0.93 17.40
C GLU A 158 6.78 -0.60 18.56
N ILE A 159 6.50 0.70 18.80
CA ILE A 159 5.55 1.14 19.82
C ILE A 159 4.13 0.68 19.47
N VAL A 160 3.71 0.82 18.20
CA VAL A 160 2.40 0.34 17.73
C VAL A 160 2.28 -1.17 17.88
N ASN A 161 3.31 -1.95 17.48
CA ASN A 161 3.30 -3.40 17.63
C ASN A 161 3.21 -3.83 19.09
N MET A 162 3.84 -3.11 20.00
CA MET A 162 3.75 -3.38 21.43
C MET A 162 2.32 -3.18 21.96
N PHE A 163 1.64 -2.12 21.52
CA PHE A 163 0.23 -1.91 21.83
C PHE A 163 -0.68 -2.97 21.18
N GLN A 164 -0.38 -3.38 19.94
CA GLN A 164 -1.11 -4.45 19.26
C GLN A 164 -1.03 -5.77 20.03
N ASN A 165 0.16 -6.19 20.45
CA ASN A 165 0.33 -7.40 21.26
C ASN A 165 -0.54 -7.39 22.52
N THR A 166 -0.78 -6.21 23.11
CA THR A 166 -1.63 -6.09 24.30
C THR A 166 -3.11 -6.29 23.98
N ILE A 167 -3.55 -5.88 22.78
CA ILE A 167 -4.90 -6.15 22.29
C ILE A 167 -5.03 -7.62 21.91
N ASP A 168 -4.05 -8.18 21.21
CA ASP A 168 -3.99 -9.61 20.83
C ASP A 168 -4.10 -10.50 22.07
N ASP A 169 -3.43 -10.13 23.17
CA ASP A 169 -3.49 -10.83 24.46
C ASP A 169 -4.86 -10.70 25.16
N ILE A 170 -5.58 -9.60 24.95
CA ILE A 170 -6.95 -9.44 25.44
C ILE A 170 -7.88 -10.29 24.58
N TYR A 171 -7.79 -10.15 23.25
CA TYR A 171 -8.61 -10.88 22.29
C TYR A 171 -8.45 -12.39 22.45
N SER A 172 -7.22 -12.88 22.49
CA SER A 172 -6.90 -14.30 22.66
C SER A 172 -7.44 -14.88 23.97
N ASP A 173 -7.35 -14.13 25.08
CA ASP A 173 -7.93 -14.55 26.36
C ASP A 173 -9.46 -14.66 26.26
N MET A 174 -10.12 -13.69 25.60
CA MET A 174 -11.57 -13.72 25.39
C MET A 174 -12.01 -14.86 24.48
N VAL A 175 -11.35 -15.06 23.34
CA VAL A 175 -11.66 -16.15 22.38
C VAL A 175 -11.50 -17.51 23.05
N ASN A 176 -10.39 -17.76 23.74
CA ASN A 176 -10.15 -19.03 24.41
C ASN A 176 -11.22 -19.35 25.46
N ARG A 177 -11.71 -18.34 26.18
CA ARG A 177 -12.77 -18.51 27.18
C ARG A 177 -14.15 -18.72 26.56
N LEU A 178 -14.44 -18.04 25.46
CA LEU A 178 -15.73 -18.12 24.77
C LEU A 178 -15.82 -19.30 23.80
N TYR A 179 -14.70 -19.98 23.50
CA TYR A 179 -14.62 -21.06 22.51
C TYR A 179 -15.67 -22.17 22.68
N PHE A 180 -15.97 -22.57 23.93
CA PHE A 180 -16.97 -23.60 24.22
C PHE A 180 -18.36 -23.04 24.54
N ASN A 181 -18.54 -21.72 24.50
CA ASN A 181 -19.77 -21.08 24.89
C ASN A 181 -20.63 -20.74 23.66
N ASP A 182 -21.52 -21.66 23.29
CA ASP A 182 -22.45 -21.51 22.18
C ASP A 182 -23.37 -20.27 22.27
N LYS A 183 -23.39 -19.53 23.38
CA LYS A 183 -24.17 -18.30 23.54
C LYS A 183 -23.50 -17.07 22.93
N TYR A 184 -22.19 -17.10 22.70
CA TYR A 184 -21.42 -15.94 22.24
C TYR A 184 -20.64 -16.26 20.96
N GLU A 185 -20.45 -15.24 20.14
CA GLU A 185 -19.67 -15.27 18.91
C GLU A 185 -18.74 -14.06 18.91
N THR A 186 -17.44 -14.31 18.84
CA THR A 186 -16.42 -13.26 18.77
C THR A 186 -16.17 -12.92 17.29
N GLY A 187 -16.25 -11.64 16.94
CA GLY A 187 -15.90 -11.14 15.63
C GLY A 187 -14.38 -11.10 15.41
N GLU A 188 -13.97 -10.81 14.18
CA GLU A 188 -12.55 -10.68 13.82
C GLU A 188 -11.87 -9.51 14.55
N GLU A 189 -10.59 -9.69 14.86
CA GLU A 189 -9.72 -8.66 15.41
C GLU A 189 -9.18 -7.77 14.29
N ASN A 190 -9.31 -6.46 14.49
CA ASN A 190 -8.73 -5.45 13.60
C ASN A 190 -7.37 -4.98 14.14
N ASN A 191 -6.44 -4.81 13.21
CA ASN A 191 -5.14 -4.22 13.52
C ASN A 191 -5.27 -2.73 13.90
N LEU A 192 -4.53 -2.31 14.91
CA LEU A 192 -4.36 -0.92 15.30
C LEU A 192 -3.79 -0.09 14.14
N GLN A 193 -4.42 1.04 13.90
CA GLN A 193 -3.96 2.07 12.98
C GLN A 193 -3.74 3.39 13.73
N ILE A 194 -2.75 4.16 13.28
CA ILE A 194 -2.50 5.51 13.79
C ILE A 194 -3.50 6.46 13.12
N VAL A 195 -4.72 6.50 13.67
CA VAL A 195 -5.80 7.37 13.20
C VAL A 195 -6.30 8.22 14.35
N SER A 196 -6.72 9.45 14.04
CA SER A 196 -7.38 10.31 15.02
C SER A 196 -8.78 9.81 15.32
N GLY A 197 -9.03 9.45 16.57
CA GLY A 197 -10.35 9.07 17.07
C GLY A 197 -10.52 7.58 17.37
N ASP A 198 -11.75 7.21 17.67
CA ASP A 198 -12.10 5.84 18.08
C ASP A 198 -12.02 4.88 16.87
N GLN A 199 -11.26 3.79 17.01
CA GLN A 199 -11.23 2.69 16.05
C GLN A 199 -11.79 1.41 16.68
N LEU A 200 -12.61 0.67 15.94
CA LEU A 200 -13.20 -0.59 16.41
C LEU A 200 -12.14 -1.70 16.35
N LEU A 201 -11.80 -2.28 17.50
CA LEU A 201 -10.82 -3.37 17.60
C LEU A 201 -11.47 -4.72 17.32
N PHE A 202 -12.49 -5.09 18.10
CA PHE A 202 -13.27 -6.31 17.89
C PHE A 202 -14.64 -6.19 18.56
N VAL A 203 -15.52 -7.14 18.26
CA VAL A 203 -16.91 -7.19 18.77
C VAL A 203 -17.20 -8.58 19.32
N ILE A 204 -17.92 -8.65 20.43
CA ILE A 204 -18.46 -9.90 20.97
C ILE A 204 -19.99 -9.81 20.89
N ASN A 205 -20.59 -10.69 20.10
CA ASN A 205 -22.03 -10.80 19.94
C ASN A 205 -22.56 -11.95 20.80
N SER A 206 -23.65 -11.71 21.54
CA SER A 206 -24.45 -12.77 22.13
C SER A 206 -25.61 -13.13 21.22
N LYS A 207 -26.00 -14.41 21.19
CA LYS A 207 -27.23 -14.86 20.51
C LYS A 207 -28.50 -14.19 21.08
N GLY A 208 -28.43 -13.62 22.30
CA GLY A 208 -29.49 -12.87 22.95
C GLY A 208 -29.28 -11.36 22.94
N THR A 209 -29.32 -10.68 21.78
CA THR A 209 -29.37 -9.21 21.61
C THR A 209 -28.28 -8.34 22.31
N ARG A 210 -27.35 -8.93 23.06
CA ARG A 210 -26.25 -8.20 23.71
C ARG A 210 -25.06 -8.11 22.77
N LYS A 211 -24.58 -6.89 22.58
CA LYS A 211 -23.38 -6.57 21.80
C LYS A 211 -22.39 -5.89 22.71
N LEU A 212 -21.14 -6.33 22.65
CA LEU A 212 -20.02 -5.70 23.33
C LEU A 212 -18.99 -5.27 22.28
N GLU A 213 -18.66 -3.99 22.27
CA GLU A 213 -17.78 -3.35 21.29
C GLU A 213 -16.55 -2.80 22.02
N ILE A 214 -15.37 -3.12 21.50
CA ILE A 214 -14.10 -2.66 22.06
C ILE A 214 -13.50 -1.67 21.07
N TYR A 215 -13.22 -0.46 21.55
CA TYR A 215 -12.60 0.61 20.77
C TYR A 215 -11.21 0.95 21.32
N GLY A 216 -10.29 1.29 20.43
CA GLY A 216 -8.97 1.82 20.74
C GLY A 216 -8.83 3.27 20.29
N ILE A 217 -8.07 4.07 21.04
CA ILE A 217 -7.48 5.32 20.57
C ILE A 217 -5.99 5.24 20.85
N ILE A 218 -5.18 5.60 19.86
CA ILE A 218 -3.72 5.56 19.98
C ILE A 218 -3.12 6.93 19.70
N GLU A 219 -2.23 7.36 20.59
CA GLU A 219 -1.39 8.54 20.42
C GLU A 219 0.07 8.11 20.54
N VAL A 220 0.82 8.18 19.43
CA VAL A 220 2.20 7.70 19.37
C VAL A 220 3.15 8.86 19.10
N ASP A 221 4.13 9.00 20.00
CA ASP A 221 5.30 9.87 19.87
C ASP A 221 6.55 9.00 20.03
N ASP A 222 7.35 8.89 18.97
CA ASP A 222 8.56 8.10 18.91
C ASP A 222 9.83 8.89 19.26
N SER A 223 9.68 10.14 19.71
CA SER A 223 10.78 10.94 20.22
C SER A 223 11.38 10.31 21.50
N GLU A 224 12.68 10.55 21.71
CA GLU A 224 13.36 10.07 22.91
C GLU A 224 12.75 10.69 24.17
N GLY A 225 12.41 9.86 25.16
CA GLY A 225 11.81 10.30 26.42
C GLY A 225 10.34 10.72 26.33
N ALA A 226 9.74 10.68 25.13
CA ALA A 226 8.33 10.99 24.95
C ALA A 226 7.43 9.84 25.44
N SER A 227 6.16 10.15 25.70
CA SER A 227 5.17 9.18 26.13
C SER A 227 4.16 8.93 25.03
N SER A 228 3.85 7.67 24.79
CA SER A 228 2.78 7.21 23.90
C SER A 228 1.67 6.58 24.72
N THR A 229 0.42 6.71 24.27
CA THR A 229 -0.76 6.24 25.01
C THR A 229 -1.69 5.40 24.13
N LEU A 230 -2.27 4.37 24.73
CA LEU A 230 -3.36 3.56 24.17
C LEU A 230 -4.54 3.62 25.14
N GLN A 231 -5.65 4.19 24.69
CA GLN A 231 -6.91 4.18 25.42
C GLN A 231 -7.82 3.08 24.88
N ILE A 232 -8.29 2.20 25.76
CA ILE A 232 -9.23 1.12 25.42
C ILE A 232 -10.58 1.42 26.08
N LYS A 233 -11.61 1.55 25.24
CA LYS A 233 -12.99 1.77 25.67
C LYS A 233 -13.83 0.54 25.36
N VAL A 234 -14.59 0.08 26.34
CA VAL A 234 -15.49 -1.07 26.20
C VAL A 234 -16.92 -0.57 26.33
N PHE A 235 -17.75 -0.82 25.32
CA PHE A 235 -19.17 -0.50 25.32
C PHE A 235 -19.99 -1.79 25.32
N GLY A 236 -21.04 -1.86 26.14
CA GLY A 236 -22.05 -2.91 26.02
C GLY A 236 -23.44 -2.32 26.16
N LEU A 237 -24.34 -2.69 25.25
CA LEU A 237 -25.68 -2.11 25.13
C LEU A 237 -25.64 -0.56 25.11
N ASP A 238 -24.72 0.01 24.31
CA ASP A 238 -24.49 1.45 24.15
C ASP A 238 -24.10 2.20 25.45
N LYS A 239 -23.66 1.48 26.49
CA LYS A 239 -23.11 2.05 27.73
C LYS A 239 -21.64 1.72 27.86
N MET A 240 -20.84 2.71 28.25
CA MET A 240 -19.42 2.52 28.53
C MET A 240 -19.26 1.72 29.84
N ILE A 241 -18.62 0.56 29.75
CA ILE A 241 -18.39 -0.38 30.85
C ILE A 241 -16.99 -0.19 31.42
N ALA A 242 -16.00 0.07 30.55
CA ALA A 242 -14.62 0.31 30.94
C ALA A 242 -14.01 1.38 30.02
N ASN A 243 -13.13 2.18 30.61
CA ASN A 243 -12.28 3.11 29.88
C ASN A 243 -10.96 3.19 30.62
N GLU A 244 -9.98 2.48 30.08
CA GLU A 244 -8.67 2.31 30.70
C GLU A 244 -7.60 2.79 29.72
N GLN A 245 -6.52 3.32 30.28
CA GLN A 245 -5.39 3.84 29.53
C GLN A 245 -4.13 3.02 29.84
N ILE A 246 -3.35 2.76 28.80
CA ILE A 246 -2.07 2.06 28.86
C ILE A 246 -1.02 3.02 28.32
N ASP A 247 0.04 3.22 29.09
CA ASP A 247 1.08 4.19 28.80
C ASP A 247 2.40 3.50 28.51
N TYR A 248 3.14 4.07 27.56
CA TYR A 248 4.51 3.71 27.26
C TYR A 248 5.37 4.97 27.28
N VAL A 249 6.50 4.92 28.00
CA VAL A 249 7.53 5.96 27.97
C VAL A 249 8.70 5.44 27.14
N ASN A 250 9.08 6.18 26.11
CA ASN A 250 10.22 5.81 25.28
C ASN A 250 11.53 6.10 26.00
N GLY A 251 12.53 5.27 25.75
CA GLY A 251 13.87 5.49 26.28
C GLY A 251 14.48 6.82 25.81
N ALA A 252 15.39 7.37 26.60
CA ALA A 252 16.24 8.48 26.20
C ALA A 252 17.67 8.27 26.73
N ALA A 253 18.65 8.54 25.88
CA ALA A 253 20.05 8.46 26.24
C ALA A 253 20.81 9.67 25.71
N GLU A 254 21.83 10.10 26.44
CA GLU A 254 22.71 11.18 26.00
C GLU A 254 24.15 10.70 25.96
N TYR A 255 24.94 11.23 25.02
CA TYR A 255 26.35 10.89 24.93
C TYR A 255 27.17 11.74 25.91
N ASP A 256 27.82 11.09 26.87
CA ASP A 256 28.75 11.73 27.79
C ASP A 256 30.13 11.81 27.14
N THR A 257 30.55 13.03 26.79
CA THR A 257 31.86 13.26 26.16
C THR A 257 33.05 13.01 27.09
N GLU A 258 32.86 13.06 28.41
CA GLU A 258 33.92 12.80 29.39
C GLU A 258 34.17 11.30 29.57
N GLN A 259 33.09 10.52 29.59
CA GLN A 259 33.14 9.06 29.75
C GLN A 259 33.19 8.31 28.41
N ALA A 260 33.00 9.04 27.30
CA ALA A 260 33.02 8.54 25.92
C ALA A 260 32.00 7.41 25.64
N ASN A 261 30.88 7.43 26.37
CA ASN A 261 29.80 6.45 26.28
C ASN A 261 28.43 7.12 26.41
N TYR A 262 27.37 6.39 26.10
CA TYR A 262 25.99 6.80 26.34
C TYR A 262 25.59 6.59 27.79
N MET A 263 24.81 7.54 28.31
CA MET A 263 24.26 7.55 29.66
C MET A 263 22.72 7.61 29.60
N PRO A 264 22.01 6.83 30.43
CA PRO A 264 20.55 6.83 30.45
C PRO A 264 20.01 8.13 31.04
N VAL A 265 19.14 8.82 30.31
CA VAL A 265 18.38 9.99 30.81
C VAL A 265 17.01 9.55 31.31
N ILE A 266 16.29 8.78 30.50
CA ILE A 266 14.96 8.23 30.82
C ILE A 266 14.98 6.74 30.48
N LYS A 267 14.53 5.91 31.42
CA LYS A 267 14.35 4.47 31.18
C LYS A 267 13.04 4.24 30.45
N ASP A 268 13.05 3.33 29.48
CA ASP A 268 11.82 2.89 28.87
C ASP A 268 10.95 2.13 29.87
N GLU A 269 9.66 2.44 29.91
CA GLU A 269 8.71 1.83 30.84
C GLU A 269 7.38 1.58 30.13
N TYR A 270 6.84 0.38 30.34
CA TYR A 270 5.51 -0.01 29.86
C TYR A 270 4.59 -0.30 31.04
N ASN A 271 3.47 0.42 31.11
CA ASN A 271 2.51 0.30 32.21
C ASN A 271 1.28 -0.52 31.80
N ASP A 272 1.35 -1.84 31.97
CA ASP A 272 0.31 -2.80 31.62
C ASP A 272 -0.71 -3.09 32.74
N LYS A 273 -0.62 -2.40 33.88
CA LYS A 273 -1.39 -2.71 35.10
C LYS A 273 -2.90 -2.72 34.86
N ASN A 274 -3.38 -1.84 33.98
CA ASN A 274 -4.80 -1.67 33.68
C ASN A 274 -5.35 -2.77 32.77
N MET A 275 -4.51 -3.58 32.13
CA MET A 275 -4.93 -4.70 31.28
C MET A 275 -5.82 -5.70 32.04
N LYS A 276 -5.48 -5.99 33.30
CA LYS A 276 -6.28 -6.89 34.16
C LYS A 276 -7.65 -6.31 34.49
N ALA A 277 -7.75 -4.99 34.61
CA ALA A 277 -9.01 -4.31 34.86
C ALA A 277 -9.94 -4.42 33.64
N ILE A 278 -9.41 -4.25 32.43
CA ILE A 278 -10.15 -4.41 31.17
C ILE A 278 -10.70 -5.84 31.06
N LYS A 279 -9.84 -6.86 31.23
CA LYS A 279 -10.26 -8.27 31.17
C LYS A 279 -11.39 -8.57 32.15
N LYS A 280 -11.24 -8.14 33.41
CA LYS A 280 -12.26 -8.33 34.45
C LYS A 280 -13.57 -7.60 34.17
N ALA A 281 -13.51 -6.40 33.58
CA ALA A 281 -14.71 -5.63 33.23
C ALA A 281 -15.52 -6.35 32.14
N ILE A 282 -14.85 -6.90 31.13
CA ILE A 282 -15.50 -7.68 30.07
C ILE A 282 -16.09 -8.97 30.66
N GLU A 283 -15.35 -9.66 31.53
CA GLU A 283 -15.83 -10.87 32.22
C GLU A 283 -17.12 -10.61 33.02
N ASN A 284 -17.13 -9.57 33.86
CA ASN A 284 -18.30 -9.24 34.67
C ASN A 284 -19.53 -8.98 33.80
N PHE A 285 -19.38 -8.27 32.68
CA PHE A 285 -20.49 -8.01 31.77
C PHE A 285 -21.05 -9.30 31.13
N LEU A 286 -20.19 -10.25 30.82
CA LEU A 286 -20.61 -11.54 30.26
C LEU A 286 -21.33 -12.41 31.32
N THR A 287 -20.82 -12.43 32.56
CA THR A 287 -21.42 -13.20 33.66
C THR A 287 -22.76 -12.62 34.11
N ASP A 288 -22.84 -11.30 34.35
CA ASP A 288 -24.09 -10.62 34.72
C ASP A 288 -25.17 -10.87 33.66
N GLY A 289 -24.76 -10.91 32.39
CA GLY A 289 -25.67 -11.23 31.31
C GLY A 289 -26.23 -12.65 31.36
N SER A 290 -25.42 -13.62 31.77
CA SER A 290 -25.85 -15.01 31.87
C SER A 290 -26.88 -15.24 32.98
N GLU A 291 -26.73 -14.55 34.12
CA GLU A 291 -27.65 -14.64 35.25
C GLU A 291 -29.03 -14.05 34.92
N ASP A 292 -29.06 -12.88 34.27
CA ASP A 292 -30.30 -12.25 33.82
C ASP A 292 -31.12 -13.15 32.88
N GLU A 293 -30.45 -13.84 31.94
CA GLU A 293 -31.13 -14.75 31.01
C GLU A 293 -31.71 -15.99 31.71
N GLU A 294 -31.01 -16.53 32.70
CA GLU A 294 -31.48 -17.68 33.47
C GLU A 294 -32.70 -17.33 34.31
N ILE A 295 -32.69 -16.15 34.95
CA ILE A 295 -33.83 -15.62 35.69
C ILE A 295 -35.04 -15.41 34.76
N GLN A 296 -34.83 -14.85 33.57
CA GLN A 296 -35.91 -14.66 32.57
C GLN A 296 -36.48 -16.00 32.09
N ARG A 297 -35.64 -17.00 31.79
CA ARG A 297 -36.11 -18.34 31.39
C ARG A 297 -36.89 -19.04 32.51
N TYR A 298 -36.45 -18.91 33.75
CA TYR A 298 -37.14 -19.47 34.91
C TYR A 298 -38.52 -18.84 35.09
N ASN A 299 -38.61 -17.51 35.02
CA ASN A 299 -39.88 -16.78 35.12
C ASN A 299 -40.85 -17.13 33.97
N MET A 300 -40.35 -17.28 32.74
CA MET A 300 -41.15 -17.68 31.58
C MET A 300 -41.72 -19.09 31.76
N LYS A 301 -40.91 -20.07 32.18
CA LYS A 301 -41.38 -21.45 32.45
C LYS A 301 -42.46 -21.46 33.53
N ARG A 302 -42.23 -20.74 34.62
CA ARG A 302 -43.19 -20.63 35.72
C ARG A 302 -44.52 -20.04 35.24
N LYS A 303 -44.49 -19.00 34.40
CA LYS A 303 -45.68 -18.40 33.81
C LYS A 303 -46.44 -19.38 32.91
N CYS A 304 -45.74 -20.11 32.03
CA CYS A 304 -46.36 -21.15 31.21
C CYS A 304 -46.98 -22.29 32.03
N GLU A 305 -46.36 -22.67 33.16
CA GLU A 305 -46.94 -23.67 34.08
C GLU A 305 -48.17 -23.13 34.82
N GLU A 306 -48.18 -21.85 35.20
CA GLU A 306 -49.34 -21.18 35.80
C GLU A 306 -50.50 -21.10 34.78
N ASP A 307 -50.21 -20.72 33.53
CA ASP A 307 -51.19 -20.68 32.43
C ASP A 307 -51.77 -22.08 32.13
N TRP A 308 -50.92 -23.11 32.02
CA TRP A 308 -51.39 -24.49 31.85
C TRP A 308 -52.29 -24.95 32.98
N LYS A 309 -51.94 -24.65 34.23
CA LYS A 309 -52.74 -25.02 35.40
C LYS A 309 -54.09 -24.30 35.42
N ALA A 310 -54.14 -23.04 34.98
CA ALA A 310 -55.38 -22.29 34.82
C ALA A 310 -56.28 -22.90 33.73
N ASP A 311 -55.71 -23.21 32.56
CA ASP A 311 -56.45 -23.85 31.46
C ASP A 311 -57.02 -25.22 31.85
N VAL A 312 -56.26 -26.03 32.59
CA VAL A 312 -56.73 -27.32 33.12
C VAL A 312 -57.83 -27.16 34.17
N ALA A 313 -57.74 -26.14 35.02
CA ALA A 313 -58.78 -25.85 36.02
C ALA A 313 -60.09 -25.40 35.36
N ASP A 314 -60.01 -24.57 34.32
CA ASP A 314 -61.18 -24.14 33.55
C ASP A 314 -61.83 -25.30 32.77
N MET A 315 -61.03 -26.23 32.22
CA MET A 315 -61.57 -27.44 31.58
C MET A 315 -62.25 -28.41 32.57
N LEU A 316 -61.84 -28.42 33.84
CA LEU A 316 -62.46 -29.26 34.88
C LEU A 316 -63.69 -28.61 35.52
N ALA A 317 -63.78 -27.28 35.54
CA ALA A 317 -64.92 -26.52 36.05
C ALA A 317 -66.08 -26.41 35.04
N GLY A 318 -65.83 -26.67 33.76
CA GLY A 318 -66.83 -26.63 32.67
C GLY A 318 -67.60 -27.95 32.42
N LYS A 319 -67.58 -28.90 33.36
CA LYS A 319 -68.32 -30.18 33.28
C LYS A 319 -69.48 -30.28 34.25
#